data_AF-A0A182DWB2-F1
#
_entry.id   AF-A0A182DWB2-F1
#
_cell.length_a   1.000
_cell.length_b   1.000
_cell.length_c   1.000
_cell.angle_alpha   90.00
_cell.angle_beta   90.00
_cell.angle_gamma   90.00
#
_symmetry.space_group_name_H-M   'P 1'
#
loop_
_entity.id
_entity.type
_entity.pdbx_description
1 polymer ?
#
loop_
_entity_poly.entity_id
_entity_poly.type
_entity_poly.pdbx_seq_one_letter_code
_entity_poly.pdbx_strand_id
1 'polypeptide(L)'
;SADHRNGTQAANGKASAAGSAYSIDLNTFQTRLKAFYSHWDDRRTDLWGSSDAIAVACPPPSEDLRYLKSTALFLWLLGFEFPETIMVFTKKQIHVLCSQKKASILESVKKPARESVGVEIILHVKPKNDDGASSMDAIIRAIRAQSKSDGHDSSTVGHIAREEPEGRLLDLWAEKLKNSKFRLSDVANGFSALFAAKSNEEITYIKRAAYLTGSVMKNFVVTKLENVIDEEKKILHSTLMEETEKVILDPAKVNCKLKADNVDICYPPIFQSGGKFDLRPSAVSNDEALYYDSASVIICAVGARYKSYCSNIARTFLIDADPIQSKAYEVLLKAQEAVIGSLKPGNKLSAAYLAAVSVVEKDAPDMVSCLTKSAGTGIGIEFRESGLNINAKNDQIVKEGMVFNVSLGFQNLHCENSKSKNKVFSLLLADTIIINKDKTDVVTSIGSKALKDVAYSFNEDEEEEKPTSKAVPSGAEPLM
;
A
#
# COMPACT_ATOMS: atom_id res chain seq x y z
N SER A 1 -32.11 -15.57 9.77
CA SER A 1 -33.14 -15.17 8.80
C SER A 1 -32.46 -14.27 7.80
N ALA A 2 -32.43 -14.69 6.55
CA ALA A 2 -31.82 -13.97 5.45
C ALA A 2 -32.69 -12.75 5.12
N ASP A 3 -32.08 -11.58 4.99
CA ASP A 3 -32.68 -10.47 4.26
C ASP A 3 -31.65 -9.91 3.29
N HIS A 4 -31.92 -10.21 2.03
CA HIS A 4 -31.31 -9.61 0.86
C HIS A 4 -31.51 -8.10 0.90
N ARG A 5 -30.41 -7.33 0.90
CA ARG A 5 -30.44 -5.92 0.52
C ARG A 5 -29.77 -5.75 -0.82
N ASN A 6 -30.56 -5.14 -1.71
CA ASN A 6 -30.30 -4.82 -3.10
C ASN A 6 -28.91 -4.24 -3.32
N GLY A 7 -28.18 -4.86 -4.26
CA GLY A 7 -26.90 -4.38 -4.74
C GLY A 7 -27.06 -3.05 -5.46
N THR A 8 -26.41 -2.02 -4.92
CA THR A 8 -26.02 -0.81 -5.61
C THR A 8 -25.04 -1.18 -6.71
N GLN A 9 -25.49 -1.10 -7.97
CA GLN A 9 -24.59 -1.05 -9.13
C GLN A 9 -23.83 0.28 -9.08
N ALA A 10 -22.53 0.24 -8.80
CA ALA A 10 -21.63 1.35 -9.06
C ALA A 10 -20.26 0.86 -9.53
N ALA A 11 -19.87 1.39 -10.70
CA ALA A 11 -18.52 1.53 -11.22
C ALA A 11 -17.59 0.31 -11.17
N ASN A 12 -17.96 -0.74 -11.90
CA ASN A 12 -16.96 -1.45 -12.70
C ASN A 12 -16.09 -0.41 -13.39
N GLY A 13 -14.78 -0.41 -13.09
CA GLY A 13 -13.80 0.10 -14.04
C GLY A 13 -14.14 -0.56 -15.37
N LYS A 14 -14.77 0.21 -16.26
CA LYS A 14 -15.10 -0.27 -17.60
C LYS A 14 -13.78 -0.78 -18.15
N ALA A 15 -13.69 -2.08 -18.37
CA ALA A 15 -12.77 -2.62 -19.35
C ALA A 15 -13.01 -1.77 -20.59
N SER A 16 -12.08 -0.86 -20.89
CA SER A 16 -12.23 0.10 -21.96
C SER A 16 -12.33 -0.71 -23.25
N ALA A 17 -13.55 -0.89 -23.74
CA ALA A 17 -13.83 -1.30 -25.10
C ALA A 17 -13.48 -0.13 -26.03
N ALA A 18 -12.18 0.18 -26.08
CA ALA A 18 -11.56 1.16 -26.94
C ALA A 18 -10.07 0.80 -27.04
N GLY A 19 -9.76 -0.19 -27.89
CA GLY A 19 -8.48 -0.37 -28.58
C GLY A 19 -7.15 0.08 -27.95
N SER A 20 -6.89 -0.12 -26.65
CA SER A 20 -5.51 -0.18 -26.17
C SER A 20 -5.04 -1.63 -26.31
N ALA A 21 -4.09 -1.87 -27.21
CA ALA A 21 -3.40 -3.15 -27.26
C ALA A 21 -2.71 -3.34 -25.91
N TYR A 22 -3.06 -4.40 -25.17
CA TYR A 22 -2.29 -4.83 -24.00
C TYR A 22 -0.86 -5.10 -24.47
N SER A 23 0.04 -4.14 -24.24
CA SER A 23 1.42 -4.19 -24.68
C SER A 23 2.30 -4.31 -23.45
N ILE A 24 2.98 -5.44 -23.34
CA ILE A 24 3.96 -5.70 -22.29
C ILE A 24 5.24 -4.93 -22.65
N ASP A 25 5.79 -4.18 -21.69
CA ASP A 25 7.12 -3.60 -21.85
C ASP A 25 8.17 -4.72 -21.81
N LEU A 26 8.68 -5.08 -22.99
CA LEU A 26 9.58 -6.22 -23.15
C LEU A 26 10.93 -5.98 -22.46
N ASN A 27 11.40 -4.74 -22.39
CA ASN A 27 12.68 -4.42 -21.76
C ASN A 27 12.57 -4.53 -20.23
N THR A 28 11.48 -4.00 -19.67
CA THR A 28 11.17 -4.16 -18.24
C THR A 28 10.94 -5.63 -17.89
N PHE A 29 10.22 -6.38 -18.72
CA PHE A 29 10.05 -7.83 -18.55
C PHE A 29 11.40 -8.56 -18.51
N GLN A 30 12.30 -8.34 -19.48
CA GLN A 30 13.62 -9.00 -19.52
C GLN A 30 14.45 -8.68 -18.28
N THR A 31 14.50 -7.40 -17.90
CA THR A 31 15.26 -6.93 -16.74
C THR A 31 14.74 -7.57 -15.45
N ARG A 32 13.41 -7.60 -15.26
CA ARG A 32 12.77 -8.17 -14.08
C ARG A 32 12.84 -9.69 -14.05
N LEU A 33 12.71 -10.36 -15.19
CA LEU A 33 12.87 -11.81 -15.28
C LEU A 33 14.30 -12.23 -14.91
N LYS A 34 15.31 -11.51 -15.41
CA LYS A 34 16.71 -11.72 -15.03
C LYS A 34 16.92 -11.52 -13.54
N ALA A 35 16.39 -10.42 -12.98
CA ALA A 35 16.47 -10.17 -11.54
C ALA A 35 15.79 -11.27 -10.71
N PHE A 36 14.64 -11.76 -11.14
CA PHE A 36 13.94 -12.87 -10.48
C PHE A 36 14.78 -14.15 -10.47
N TYR A 37 15.31 -14.59 -11.62
CA TYR A 37 16.12 -15.80 -11.70
C TYR A 37 17.44 -15.68 -10.93
N SER A 38 18.16 -14.56 -11.06
CA SER A 38 19.39 -14.33 -10.28
C SER A 38 19.11 -14.33 -8.78
N HIS A 39 18.05 -13.65 -8.33
CA HIS A 39 17.68 -13.65 -6.92
C HIS A 39 17.22 -15.03 -6.42
N TRP A 40 16.55 -15.81 -7.28
CA TRP A 40 16.19 -17.20 -6.96
C TRP A 40 17.42 -18.08 -6.80
N ASP A 41 18.37 -18.01 -7.72
CA ASP A 41 19.60 -18.81 -7.66
C ASP A 41 20.50 -18.42 -6.49
N ASP A 42 20.74 -17.11 -6.29
CA ASP A 42 21.64 -16.59 -5.25
C ASP A 42 21.09 -16.84 -3.83
N ARG A 43 19.77 -16.86 -3.67
CA ARG A 43 19.08 -16.95 -2.37
C ARG A 43 18.21 -18.20 -2.24
N ARG A 44 18.61 -19.25 -2.97
CA ARG A 44 17.79 -20.46 -3.17
C ARG A 44 17.42 -21.13 -1.84
N THR A 45 18.39 -21.26 -0.93
CA THR A 45 18.22 -22.01 0.32
C THR A 45 17.51 -21.19 1.41
N ASP A 46 17.77 -19.90 1.47
CA ASP A 46 17.39 -19.05 2.59
C ASP A 46 16.08 -18.28 2.37
N LEU A 47 15.75 -17.91 1.13
CA LEU A 47 14.52 -17.17 0.82
C LEU A 47 13.52 -17.94 -0.05
N TRP A 48 14.01 -18.85 -0.89
CA TRP A 48 13.18 -19.58 -1.86
C TRP A 48 12.94 -21.04 -1.50
N GLY A 49 13.15 -21.42 -0.23
CA GLY A 49 12.73 -22.72 0.29
C GLY A 49 13.45 -23.92 -0.35
N SER A 50 14.64 -23.71 -0.92
CA SER A 50 15.34 -24.73 -1.71
C SER A 50 14.51 -25.27 -2.88
N SER A 51 13.67 -24.43 -3.48
CA SER A 51 12.75 -24.83 -4.55
C SER A 51 13.47 -25.12 -5.87
N ASP A 52 13.05 -26.17 -6.56
CA ASP A 52 13.46 -26.54 -7.93
C ASP A 52 12.51 -25.96 -8.99
N ALA A 53 11.26 -25.72 -8.59
CA ALA A 53 10.26 -25.00 -9.35
C ALA A 53 9.50 -24.04 -8.42
N ILE A 54 9.06 -22.90 -8.95
CA ILE A 54 8.21 -21.95 -8.23
C ILE A 54 6.86 -21.89 -8.96
N ALA A 55 5.79 -22.28 -8.28
CA ALA A 55 4.43 -22.22 -8.78
C ALA A 55 3.69 -21.01 -8.19
N VAL A 56 3.19 -20.14 -9.06
CA VAL A 56 2.38 -18.98 -8.71
C VAL A 56 1.04 -19.09 -9.40
N ALA A 57 -0.03 -19.12 -8.62
CA ALA A 57 -1.38 -19.20 -9.14
C ALA A 57 -2.15 -17.95 -8.73
N CYS A 58 -2.62 -17.19 -9.72
CA CYS A 58 -3.40 -15.98 -9.50
C CYS A 58 -4.90 -16.32 -9.51
N PRO A 59 -5.66 -15.95 -8.47
CA PRO A 59 -7.08 -16.25 -8.38
C PRO A 59 -7.91 -15.43 -9.37
N PRO A 60 -9.23 -15.70 -9.48
CA PRO A 60 -10.17 -14.81 -10.12
C PRO A 60 -10.13 -13.38 -9.54
N PRO A 61 -10.63 -12.38 -10.27
CA PRO A 61 -10.78 -11.04 -9.71
C PRO A 61 -11.71 -11.06 -8.49
N SER A 62 -11.31 -10.39 -7.42
CA SER A 62 -12.07 -10.25 -6.18
C SER A 62 -11.99 -8.81 -5.69
N GLU A 63 -13.11 -8.29 -5.18
CA GLU A 63 -13.13 -6.96 -4.54
C GLU A 63 -12.44 -6.99 -3.16
N ASP A 64 -12.45 -8.16 -2.50
CA ASP A 64 -11.88 -8.37 -1.17
C ASP A 64 -10.37 -8.65 -1.22
N LEU A 65 -9.88 -9.29 -2.28
CA LEU A 65 -8.47 -9.73 -2.42
C LEU A 65 -7.68 -8.87 -3.42
N ARG A 66 -7.32 -7.64 -3.02
CA ARG A 66 -6.64 -6.67 -3.90
C ARG A 66 -5.10 -6.78 -3.91
N TYR A 67 -4.48 -7.33 -2.87
CA TYR A 67 -3.02 -7.24 -2.64
C TYR A 67 -2.34 -8.59 -2.40
N LEU A 68 -2.54 -9.50 -3.34
CA LEU A 68 -1.90 -10.81 -3.33
C LEU A 68 -0.48 -10.74 -3.91
N LYS A 69 0.45 -11.52 -3.35
CA LYS A 69 1.81 -11.73 -3.89
C LYS A 69 1.75 -12.33 -5.29
N SER A 70 0.82 -13.24 -5.54
CA SER A 70 0.62 -13.82 -6.87
C SER A 70 0.32 -12.72 -7.90
N THR A 71 -0.70 -11.90 -7.66
CA THR A 71 -1.04 -10.75 -8.50
C THR A 71 0.11 -9.74 -8.61
N ALA A 72 0.82 -9.46 -7.51
CA ALA A 72 1.96 -8.56 -7.49
C ALA A 72 3.08 -9.04 -8.43
N LEU A 73 3.34 -10.35 -8.52
CA LEU A 73 4.31 -10.89 -9.48
C LEU A 73 3.90 -10.62 -10.92
N PHE A 74 2.63 -10.82 -11.28
CA PHE A 74 2.17 -10.54 -12.66
C PHE A 74 2.27 -9.06 -13.00
N LEU A 75 1.87 -8.18 -12.08
CA LEU A 75 1.99 -6.74 -12.24
C LEU A 75 3.45 -6.29 -12.35
N TRP A 76 4.33 -6.84 -11.51
CA TRP A 76 5.75 -6.54 -11.55
C TRP A 76 6.37 -7.09 -12.84
N LEU A 77 6.14 -8.34 -13.20
CA LEU A 77 6.82 -8.95 -14.33
C LEU A 77 6.28 -8.48 -15.69
N LEU A 78 4.96 -8.31 -15.81
CA LEU A 78 4.26 -8.13 -17.10
C LEU A 78 3.50 -6.80 -17.20
N GLY A 79 3.34 -6.06 -16.10
CA GLY A 79 2.62 -4.78 -16.08
C GLY A 79 1.09 -4.89 -16.01
N PHE A 80 0.54 -6.11 -16.00
CA PHE A 80 -0.90 -6.37 -15.99
C PHE A 80 -1.26 -7.52 -15.05
N GLU A 81 -2.50 -7.54 -14.60
CA GLU A 81 -3.04 -8.67 -13.86
C GLU A 81 -3.45 -9.80 -14.82
N PHE A 82 -3.16 -11.03 -14.42
CA PHE A 82 -3.57 -12.22 -15.15
C PHE A 82 -4.37 -13.12 -14.20
N PRO A 83 -5.63 -12.77 -13.88
CA PRO A 83 -6.46 -13.59 -13.00
C PRO A 83 -6.63 -15.00 -13.57
N GLU A 84 -7.05 -15.98 -12.78
CA GLU A 84 -7.23 -17.38 -13.22
C GLU A 84 -6.08 -17.90 -14.10
N THR A 85 -4.85 -17.72 -13.65
CA THR A 85 -3.64 -18.09 -14.39
C THR A 85 -2.65 -18.76 -13.46
N ILE A 86 -2.09 -19.89 -13.90
CA ILE A 86 -1.03 -20.60 -13.18
C ILE A 86 0.26 -20.42 -13.97
N MET A 87 1.30 -19.89 -13.33
CA MET A 87 2.64 -19.72 -13.89
C MET A 87 3.64 -20.51 -13.04
N VAL A 88 4.35 -21.43 -13.67
CA VAL A 88 5.34 -22.29 -13.03
C VAL A 88 6.70 -22.05 -13.65
N PHE A 89 7.62 -21.51 -12.85
CA PHE A 89 9.00 -21.25 -13.22
C PHE A 89 9.86 -22.48 -12.88
N THR A 90 10.67 -22.91 -13.84
CA THR A 90 11.75 -23.88 -13.64
C THR A 90 13.05 -23.33 -14.23
N LYS A 91 14.19 -24.00 -14.02
CA LYS A 91 15.48 -23.54 -14.58
C LYS A 91 15.53 -23.46 -16.11
N LYS A 92 14.70 -24.24 -16.82
CA LYS A 92 14.74 -24.32 -18.30
C LYS A 92 13.47 -23.82 -18.95
N GLN A 93 12.34 -23.91 -18.25
CA GLN A 93 11.03 -23.64 -18.82
C GLN A 93 10.18 -22.80 -17.87
N ILE A 94 9.32 -21.96 -18.44
CA ILE A 94 8.22 -21.30 -17.72
C ILE A 94 6.93 -21.83 -18.33
N HIS A 95 6.14 -22.53 -17.53
CA HIS A 95 4.85 -23.05 -17.96
C HIS A 95 3.75 -22.07 -17.55
N VAL A 96 2.88 -21.69 -18.48
CA VAL A 96 1.74 -20.81 -18.17
C VAL A 96 0.43 -21.46 -18.61
N LEU A 97 -0.43 -21.80 -17.66
CA LEU A 97 -1.79 -22.28 -17.91
C LEU A 97 -2.77 -21.11 -17.80
N CYS A 98 -3.37 -20.73 -18.92
CA CYS A 98 -4.26 -19.57 -19.01
C CYS A 98 -5.27 -19.69 -20.17
N SER A 99 -6.15 -18.71 -20.32
CA SER A 99 -7.10 -18.65 -21.44
C SER A 99 -6.42 -18.29 -22.77
N GLN A 100 -7.06 -18.60 -23.90
CA GLN A 100 -6.53 -18.29 -25.24
C GLN A 100 -6.17 -16.81 -25.41
N LYS A 101 -6.99 -15.89 -24.88
CA LYS A 101 -6.74 -14.44 -24.95
C LYS A 101 -5.44 -14.05 -24.23
N LYS A 102 -5.20 -14.62 -23.04
CA LYS A 102 -3.99 -14.36 -22.25
C LYS A 102 -2.76 -14.98 -22.91
N ALA A 103 -2.89 -16.19 -23.43
CA ALA A 103 -1.81 -16.85 -24.18
C ALA A 103 -1.37 -16.02 -25.39
N SER A 104 -2.31 -15.47 -26.16
CA SER A 104 -1.98 -14.61 -27.30
C SER A 104 -1.18 -13.34 -26.93
N ILE A 105 -1.40 -12.78 -25.73
CA ILE A 105 -0.61 -11.65 -25.22
C ILE A 105 0.80 -12.13 -24.83
N LEU A 106 0.89 -13.28 -24.16
CA LEU A 106 2.14 -13.86 -23.66
C LEU A 106 3.05 -14.45 -24.76
N GLU A 107 2.55 -14.61 -25.99
CA GLU A 107 3.42 -14.95 -27.13
C GLU A 107 4.56 -13.94 -27.32
N SER A 108 4.29 -12.66 -27.06
CA SER A 108 5.27 -11.58 -27.21
C SER A 108 6.49 -11.70 -26.29
N VAL A 109 6.37 -12.40 -25.15
CA VAL A 109 7.45 -12.53 -24.14
C VAL A 109 8.30 -13.79 -24.30
N LYS A 110 7.94 -14.73 -25.18
CA LYS A 110 8.70 -15.97 -25.40
C LYS A 110 10.15 -15.72 -25.82
N LYS A 111 10.35 -14.91 -26.86
CA LYS A 111 11.68 -14.55 -27.37
C LYS A 111 12.49 -13.76 -26.32
N PRO A 112 11.95 -12.69 -25.71
CA PRO A 112 12.62 -11.96 -24.64
C PRO A 112 13.08 -12.84 -23.47
N ALA A 113 12.28 -13.81 -23.03
CA ALA A 113 12.64 -14.73 -21.94
C ALA A 113 13.83 -15.62 -22.31
N ARG A 114 13.83 -16.17 -23.53
CA ARG A 114 14.95 -16.97 -24.05
C ARG A 114 16.24 -16.16 -24.16
N GLU A 115 16.15 -14.91 -24.62
CA GLU A 115 17.32 -14.03 -24.77
C GLU A 115 17.88 -13.54 -23.43
N SER A 116 17.03 -13.34 -22.41
CA SER A 116 17.45 -12.76 -21.13
C SER A 116 18.00 -13.78 -20.13
N VAL A 117 17.38 -14.95 -20.05
CA VAL A 117 17.72 -15.98 -19.05
C VAL A 117 17.79 -17.40 -19.62
N GLY A 118 17.67 -17.57 -20.94
CA GLY A 118 17.80 -18.88 -21.58
C GLY A 118 16.61 -19.82 -21.39
N VAL A 119 15.48 -19.34 -20.89
CA VAL A 119 14.29 -20.16 -20.59
C VAL A 119 13.27 -20.15 -21.72
N GLU A 120 12.62 -21.28 -21.95
CA GLU A 120 11.53 -21.42 -22.91
C GLU A 120 10.16 -21.25 -22.22
N ILE A 121 9.30 -20.39 -22.76
CA ILE A 121 7.93 -20.24 -22.25
C ILE A 121 7.00 -21.21 -23.00
N ILE A 122 6.38 -22.12 -22.26
CA ILE A 122 5.37 -23.06 -22.75
C ILE A 122 3.98 -22.60 -22.31
N LEU A 123 3.14 -22.26 -23.28
CA LEU A 123 1.76 -21.84 -23.04
C LEU A 123 0.81 -23.03 -23.12
N HIS A 124 0.11 -23.30 -22.03
CA HIS A 124 -0.96 -24.29 -21.92
C HIS A 124 -2.28 -23.56 -22.01
N VAL A 125 -2.92 -23.59 -23.18
CA VAL A 125 -4.21 -22.91 -23.37
C VAL A 125 -5.31 -23.77 -22.79
N LYS A 126 -6.09 -23.22 -21.85
CA LYS A 126 -7.29 -23.85 -21.30
C LYS A 126 -8.53 -23.49 -22.13
N PRO A 127 -9.18 -24.44 -22.80
CA PRO A 127 -10.48 -24.22 -23.44
C PRO A 127 -11.57 -23.80 -22.44
N LYS A 128 -12.68 -23.25 -22.96
CA LYS A 128 -13.80 -22.77 -22.12
C LYS A 128 -14.45 -23.89 -21.30
N ASN A 129 -14.58 -25.10 -21.86
CA ASN A 129 -15.25 -26.24 -21.24
C ASN A 129 -14.29 -27.24 -20.58
N ASP A 130 -13.02 -26.84 -20.43
CA ASP A 130 -11.96 -27.67 -19.86
C ASP A 130 -11.60 -27.16 -18.46
N ASP A 131 -11.31 -28.09 -17.55
CA ASP A 131 -10.92 -27.80 -16.15
C ASP A 131 -9.41 -27.55 -15.99
N GLY A 132 -8.62 -27.76 -17.05
CA GLY A 132 -7.17 -27.61 -17.05
C GLY A 132 -6.41 -28.84 -16.56
N ALA A 133 -7.09 -29.94 -16.19
CA ALA A 133 -6.47 -31.08 -15.51
C ALA A 133 -5.30 -31.68 -16.30
N SER A 134 -5.51 -31.91 -17.61
CA SER A 134 -4.49 -32.49 -18.50
C SER A 134 -3.24 -31.62 -18.62
N SER A 135 -3.44 -30.29 -18.68
CA SER A 135 -2.35 -29.31 -18.71
C SER A 135 -1.59 -29.27 -17.39
N MET A 136 -2.29 -29.30 -16.25
CA MET A 136 -1.67 -29.39 -14.93
C MET A 136 -0.83 -30.66 -14.80
N ASP A 137 -1.33 -31.81 -15.28
CA ASP A 137 -0.58 -33.06 -15.28
C ASP A 137 0.67 -32.99 -16.18
N ALA A 138 0.60 -32.29 -17.31
CA ALA A 138 1.75 -32.03 -18.17
C ALA A 138 2.81 -31.18 -17.46
N ILE A 139 2.41 -30.14 -16.74
CA ILE A 139 3.31 -29.28 -15.94
C ILE A 139 3.98 -30.09 -14.83
N ILE A 140 3.21 -30.90 -14.07
CA ILE A 140 3.75 -31.77 -13.02
C ILE A 140 4.75 -32.79 -13.59
N ARG A 141 4.47 -33.36 -14.77
CA ARG A 141 5.42 -34.25 -15.46
C ARG A 141 6.71 -33.51 -15.86
N ALA A 142 6.61 -32.27 -16.33
CA ALA A 142 7.77 -31.47 -16.70
C ALA A 142 8.69 -31.17 -15.50
N ILE A 143 8.10 -30.79 -14.36
CA ILE A 143 8.85 -30.59 -13.09
C ILE A 143 9.63 -31.87 -12.72
N ARG A 144 8.97 -33.04 -12.76
CA ARG A 144 9.61 -34.34 -12.45
C ARG A 144 10.72 -34.70 -13.41
N ALA A 145 10.53 -34.47 -14.71
CA ALA A 145 11.52 -34.80 -15.73
C ALA A 145 12.82 -34.02 -15.52
N GLN A 146 12.72 -32.76 -15.13
CA GLN A 146 13.88 -31.92 -14.83
C GLN A 146 14.61 -32.33 -13.55
N SER A 147 13.90 -32.75 -12.51
CA SER A 147 14.53 -33.27 -11.28
C SER A 147 15.36 -34.52 -11.52
N LYS A 148 14.87 -35.43 -12.37
CA LYS A 148 15.60 -36.66 -12.73
C LYS A 148 16.89 -36.37 -13.50
N SER A 149 16.90 -35.34 -14.36
CA SER A 149 18.13 -34.94 -15.06
C SER A 149 19.18 -34.34 -14.12
N ASP A 150 18.74 -33.75 -13.01
CA ASP A 150 19.61 -33.11 -12.01
C ASP A 150 20.05 -34.07 -10.88
N GLY A 151 19.66 -35.36 -10.94
CA GLY A 151 20.14 -36.41 -10.01
C GLY A 151 19.45 -36.45 -8.64
N HIS A 152 18.30 -35.79 -8.47
CA HIS A 152 17.56 -35.76 -7.21
C HIS A 152 16.27 -36.61 -7.25
N ASP A 153 16.06 -37.45 -6.22
CA ASP A 153 14.90 -38.35 -6.08
C ASP A 153 13.57 -37.66 -5.76
N SER A 154 13.59 -36.44 -5.22
CA SER A 154 12.38 -35.67 -4.88
C SER A 154 12.55 -34.18 -5.17
N SER A 155 11.65 -33.61 -5.98
CA SER A 155 11.64 -32.18 -6.30
C SER A 155 10.95 -31.35 -5.22
N THR A 156 11.49 -30.17 -4.95
CA THR A 156 10.85 -29.16 -4.09
C THR A 156 10.13 -28.14 -4.96
N VAL A 157 8.84 -27.90 -4.70
CA VAL A 157 8.03 -26.89 -5.38
C VAL A 157 7.68 -25.78 -4.40
N GLY A 158 8.18 -24.60 -4.69
CA GLY A 158 7.85 -23.37 -4.00
C GLY A 158 6.44 -22.92 -4.37
N HIS A 159 5.65 -22.53 -3.38
CA HIS A 159 4.33 -21.92 -3.58
C HIS A 159 4.11 -20.81 -2.53
N ILE A 160 3.10 -19.97 -2.73
CA ILE A 160 2.74 -18.93 -1.75
C ILE A 160 1.77 -19.57 -0.75
N ALA A 161 2.26 -19.94 0.43
CA ALA A 161 1.49 -20.80 1.34
C ALA A 161 0.32 -20.09 2.03
N ARG A 162 0.37 -18.75 2.12
CA ARG A 162 -0.65 -17.93 2.80
C ARG A 162 -1.76 -17.43 1.87
N GLU A 163 -1.71 -17.78 0.59
CA GLU A 163 -2.80 -17.49 -0.35
C GLU A 163 -3.63 -18.75 -0.52
N GLU A 164 -4.85 -18.71 0.01
CA GLU A 164 -5.79 -19.82 -0.17
C GLU A 164 -6.20 -19.89 -1.65
N PRO A 165 -6.29 -21.10 -2.22
CA PRO A 165 -6.83 -21.27 -3.56
C PRO A 165 -8.26 -20.73 -3.63
N GLU A 166 -8.55 -19.94 -4.67
CA GLU A 166 -9.90 -19.46 -4.93
C GLU A 166 -10.27 -19.74 -6.38
N GLY A 167 -11.44 -20.35 -6.57
CA GLY A 167 -11.98 -20.69 -7.87
C GLY A 167 -11.50 -22.05 -8.40
N ARG A 168 -12.35 -22.65 -9.24
CA ARG A 168 -12.25 -24.05 -9.68
C ARG A 168 -10.86 -24.45 -10.23
N LEU A 169 -10.21 -23.55 -10.98
CA LEU A 169 -8.90 -23.80 -11.57
C LEU A 169 -7.80 -23.96 -10.49
N LEU A 170 -7.81 -23.07 -9.49
CA LEU A 170 -6.81 -23.03 -8.44
C LEU A 170 -7.05 -24.13 -7.41
N ASP A 171 -8.31 -24.41 -7.09
CA ASP A 171 -8.68 -25.54 -6.22
C ASP A 171 -8.13 -26.86 -6.77
N LEU A 172 -8.37 -27.13 -8.06
CA LEU A 172 -7.87 -28.33 -8.73
C LEU A 172 -6.33 -28.36 -8.80
N TRP A 173 -5.69 -27.22 -9.05
CA TRP A 173 -4.23 -27.12 -9.05
C TRP A 173 -3.63 -27.43 -7.68
N ALA A 174 -4.21 -26.89 -6.61
CA ALA A 174 -3.78 -27.14 -5.25
C ALA A 174 -3.96 -28.61 -4.87
N GLU A 175 -5.08 -29.23 -5.25
CA GLU A 175 -5.30 -30.68 -5.06
C GLU A 175 -4.23 -31.51 -5.78
N LYS A 176 -3.97 -31.23 -7.07
CA LYS A 176 -2.96 -31.94 -7.85
C LYS A 176 -1.55 -31.74 -7.30
N LEU A 177 -1.18 -30.53 -6.86
CA LEU A 177 0.10 -30.28 -6.20
C LEU A 177 0.22 -31.06 -4.90
N LYS A 178 -0.82 -31.10 -4.06
CA LYS A 178 -0.82 -31.89 -2.83
C LYS A 178 -0.64 -33.39 -3.10
N ASN A 179 -1.27 -33.90 -4.16
CA ASN A 179 -1.19 -35.31 -4.57
C ASN A 179 0.05 -35.64 -5.42
N SER A 180 0.86 -34.64 -5.78
CA SER A 180 2.03 -34.80 -6.65
C SER A 180 3.25 -35.47 -5.99
N LYS A 181 3.24 -35.61 -4.65
CA LYS A 181 4.37 -36.07 -3.82
C LYS A 181 5.62 -35.17 -3.87
N PHE A 182 5.52 -33.95 -4.39
CA PHE A 182 6.59 -32.96 -4.24
C PHE A 182 6.73 -32.51 -2.79
N ARG A 183 7.93 -32.07 -2.42
CA ARG A 183 8.12 -31.29 -1.19
C ARG A 183 7.62 -29.88 -1.46
N LEU A 184 6.61 -29.42 -0.72
CA LEU A 184 6.11 -28.06 -0.85
C LEU A 184 6.84 -27.13 0.12
N SER A 185 7.22 -25.93 -0.34
CA SER A 185 7.81 -24.89 0.51
C SER A 185 7.15 -23.54 0.26
N ASP A 186 7.00 -22.75 1.32
CA ASP A 186 6.59 -21.35 1.19
C ASP A 186 7.72 -20.52 0.58
N VAL A 187 7.38 -19.67 -0.41
CA VAL A 187 8.33 -18.75 -1.07
C VAL A 187 7.91 -17.28 -0.96
N ALA A 188 6.90 -16.96 -0.12
CA ALA A 188 6.43 -15.60 0.07
C ALA A 188 7.56 -14.62 0.49
N ASN A 189 8.53 -15.09 1.30
CA ASN A 189 9.68 -14.29 1.72
C ASN A 189 10.63 -13.94 0.56
N GLY A 190 10.81 -14.86 -0.41
CA GLY A 190 11.57 -14.62 -1.63
C GLY A 190 10.99 -13.48 -2.45
N PHE A 191 9.67 -13.48 -2.63
CA PHE A 191 8.96 -12.37 -3.29
C PHE A 191 9.03 -11.06 -2.49
N SER A 192 8.84 -11.12 -1.17
CA SER A 192 8.99 -9.92 -0.32
C SER A 192 10.37 -9.28 -0.44
N ALA A 193 11.44 -10.08 -0.45
CA ALA A 193 12.80 -9.56 -0.62
C ALA A 193 13.04 -9.03 -2.04
N LEU A 194 12.50 -9.71 -3.06
CA LEU A 194 12.62 -9.31 -4.47
C LEU A 194 11.95 -7.95 -4.74
N PHE A 195 10.77 -7.72 -4.17
CA PHE A 195 10.01 -6.48 -4.39
C PHE A 195 10.44 -5.33 -3.48
N ALA A 196 11.24 -5.59 -2.44
CA ALA A 196 11.52 -4.62 -1.38
C ALA A 196 12.14 -3.31 -1.91
N ALA A 197 13.21 -3.41 -2.71
CA ALA A 197 13.87 -2.26 -3.31
C ALA A 197 13.26 -1.96 -4.69
N LYS A 198 12.77 -0.74 -4.86
CA LYS A 198 12.09 -0.26 -6.05
C LYS A 198 13.12 0.29 -7.05
N SER A 199 12.94 -0.01 -8.33
CA SER A 199 13.70 0.64 -9.40
C SER A 199 13.29 2.11 -9.58
N ASN A 200 14.08 2.88 -10.33
CA ASN A 200 13.81 4.30 -10.58
C ASN A 200 12.44 4.56 -11.27
N GLU A 201 12.02 3.63 -12.14
CA GLU A 201 10.71 3.69 -12.78
C GLU A 201 9.59 3.51 -11.75
N GLU A 202 9.71 2.52 -10.87
CA GLU A 202 8.77 2.25 -9.79
C GLU A 202 8.68 3.41 -8.80
N ILE A 203 9.82 3.99 -8.44
CA ILE A 203 9.90 5.20 -7.60
C ILE A 203 9.14 6.35 -8.26
N THR A 204 9.22 6.49 -9.59
CA THR A 204 8.49 7.53 -10.31
C THR A 204 6.97 7.28 -10.27
N TYR A 205 6.52 6.02 -10.37
CA TYR A 205 5.11 5.67 -10.22
C TYR A 205 4.60 5.94 -8.80
N ILE A 206 5.38 5.59 -7.78
CA ILE A 206 5.07 5.88 -6.38
C ILE A 206 5.03 7.39 -6.12
N LYS A 207 5.96 8.17 -6.66
CA LYS A 207 5.94 9.64 -6.53
C LYS A 207 4.68 10.26 -7.16
N ARG A 208 4.21 9.74 -8.30
CA ARG A 208 2.96 10.18 -8.93
C ARG A 208 1.73 9.82 -8.10
N ALA A 209 1.69 8.59 -7.57
CA ALA A 209 0.64 8.15 -6.65
C ALA A 209 0.61 9.04 -5.41
N ALA A 210 1.77 9.27 -4.77
CA ALA A 210 1.91 10.06 -3.56
C ALA A 210 1.53 11.53 -3.77
N TYR A 211 1.92 12.12 -4.91
CA TYR A 211 1.51 13.46 -5.27
C TYR A 211 -0.02 13.56 -5.37
N LEU A 212 -0.67 12.62 -6.07
CA LEU A 212 -2.13 12.58 -6.14
C LEU A 212 -2.75 12.41 -4.75
N THR A 213 -2.29 11.43 -3.96
CA THR A 213 -2.78 11.20 -2.59
C THR A 213 -2.67 12.45 -1.72
N GLY A 214 -1.53 13.13 -1.73
CA GLY A 214 -1.34 14.35 -0.97
C GLY A 214 -2.18 15.52 -1.51
N SER A 215 -2.33 15.66 -2.83
CA SER A 215 -3.20 16.66 -3.44
C SER A 215 -4.68 16.43 -3.13
N VAL A 216 -5.15 15.17 -3.09
CA VAL A 216 -6.51 14.86 -2.65
C VAL A 216 -6.71 15.21 -1.19
N MET A 217 -5.77 14.84 -0.31
CA MET A 217 -5.84 15.22 1.10
C MET A 217 -5.90 16.75 1.26
N LYS A 218 -4.94 17.47 0.66
CA LYS A 218 -4.83 18.93 0.82
C LYS A 218 -5.96 19.71 0.14
N ASN A 219 -6.24 19.44 -1.13
CA ASN A 219 -7.06 20.32 -1.96
C ASN A 219 -8.54 19.91 -1.97
N PHE A 220 -8.87 18.70 -1.51
CA PHE A 220 -10.24 18.23 -1.45
C PHE A 220 -10.67 17.89 -0.03
N VAL A 221 -9.98 16.96 0.65
CA VAL A 221 -10.41 16.49 1.97
C VAL A 221 -10.39 17.62 3.01
N VAL A 222 -9.26 18.31 3.16
CA VAL A 222 -9.13 19.44 4.11
C VAL A 222 -10.17 20.52 3.81
N THR A 223 -10.23 21.01 2.57
CA THR A 223 -11.20 22.02 2.14
C THR A 223 -12.66 21.58 2.36
N LYS A 224 -12.96 20.29 2.14
CA LYS A 224 -14.31 19.75 2.36
C LYS A 224 -14.65 19.70 3.84
N LEU A 225 -13.70 19.31 4.70
CA LEU A 225 -13.90 19.30 6.16
C LEU A 225 -14.11 20.71 6.69
N GLU A 226 -13.28 21.67 6.29
CA GLU A 226 -13.40 23.08 6.66
C GLU A 226 -14.79 23.62 6.29
N ASN A 227 -15.22 23.47 5.03
CA ASN A 227 -16.55 23.91 4.61
C ASN A 227 -17.71 23.20 5.33
N VAL A 228 -17.52 21.94 5.75
CA VAL A 228 -18.54 21.20 6.50
C VAL A 228 -18.64 21.71 7.93
N ILE A 229 -17.51 22.02 8.55
CA ILE A 229 -17.40 22.53 9.91
C ILE A 229 -17.93 23.96 9.97
N ASP A 230 -17.46 24.84 9.09
CA ASP A 230 -17.80 26.27 9.05
C ASP A 230 -19.29 26.51 8.77
N GLU A 231 -19.89 25.69 7.90
CA GLU A 231 -21.32 25.78 7.57
C GLU A 231 -22.20 24.87 8.45
N GLU A 232 -21.63 24.27 9.50
CA GLU A 232 -22.29 23.36 10.44
C GLU A 232 -23.11 22.24 9.74
N LYS A 233 -22.58 21.71 8.64
CA LYS A 233 -23.25 20.71 7.80
C LYS A 233 -23.19 19.32 8.42
N LYS A 234 -24.34 18.65 8.43
CA LYS A 234 -24.41 17.22 8.72
C LYS A 234 -24.08 16.39 7.47
N ILE A 235 -22.92 15.72 7.48
CA ILE A 235 -22.48 14.78 6.43
C ILE A 235 -22.06 13.44 7.03
N LEU A 236 -22.27 12.33 6.33
CA LEU A 236 -21.85 11.01 6.79
C LEU A 236 -20.39 10.73 6.44
N HIS A 237 -19.71 9.90 7.24
CA HIS A 237 -18.36 9.43 6.89
C HIS A 237 -18.35 8.67 5.55
N SER A 238 -19.37 7.84 5.28
CA SER A 238 -19.54 7.13 4.01
C SER A 238 -19.72 8.07 2.81
N THR A 239 -20.44 9.18 2.98
CA THR A 239 -20.56 10.20 1.92
C THR A 239 -19.23 10.88 1.62
N LEU A 240 -18.46 11.24 2.65
CA LEU A 240 -17.10 11.80 2.47
C LEU A 240 -16.16 10.81 1.78
N MET A 241 -16.24 9.52 2.13
CA MET A 241 -15.51 8.44 1.47
C MET A 241 -15.83 8.38 -0.03
N GLU A 242 -17.10 8.27 -0.39
CA GLU A 242 -17.54 8.15 -1.79
C GLU A 242 -17.16 9.37 -2.63
N GLU A 243 -17.30 10.58 -2.07
CA GLU A 243 -16.88 11.80 -2.75
C GLU A 243 -15.36 11.84 -2.96
N THR A 244 -14.59 11.45 -1.94
CA THR A 244 -13.11 11.40 -2.01
C THR A 244 -12.64 10.37 -3.04
N GLU A 245 -13.26 9.20 -3.08
CA GLU A 245 -12.98 8.16 -4.09
C GLU A 245 -13.19 8.70 -5.51
N LYS A 246 -14.31 9.39 -5.77
CA LYS A 246 -14.58 10.02 -7.07
C LYS A 246 -13.56 11.10 -7.46
N VAL A 247 -12.88 11.70 -6.49
CA VAL A 247 -11.82 12.69 -6.74
C VAL A 247 -10.49 12.01 -7.02
N ILE A 248 -10.17 10.90 -6.34
CA ILE A 248 -8.98 10.10 -6.64
C ILE A 248 -9.06 9.58 -8.08
N LEU A 249 -10.22 9.05 -8.48
CA LEU A 249 -10.45 8.50 -9.83
C LEU A 249 -10.52 9.57 -10.93
N ASP A 250 -10.63 10.85 -10.57
CA ASP A 250 -10.62 11.99 -11.49
C ASP A 250 -9.57 13.04 -11.07
N PRO A 251 -8.28 12.75 -11.30
CA PRO A 251 -7.17 13.55 -10.78
C PRO A 251 -7.18 15.01 -11.26
N ALA A 252 -7.90 15.32 -12.35
CA ALA A 252 -8.05 16.68 -12.84
C ALA A 252 -8.78 17.59 -11.82
N LYS A 253 -9.69 17.04 -11.00
CA LYS A 253 -10.41 17.78 -9.95
C LYS A 253 -9.51 18.39 -8.88
N VAL A 254 -8.30 17.85 -8.71
CA VAL A 254 -7.29 18.36 -7.77
C VAL A 254 -6.04 18.86 -8.48
N ASN A 255 -6.19 19.30 -9.74
CA ASN A 255 -5.13 19.85 -10.58
C ASN A 255 -3.94 18.88 -10.82
N CYS A 256 -4.18 17.57 -10.73
CA CYS A 256 -3.19 16.55 -11.01
C CYS A 256 -3.28 16.11 -12.48
N LYS A 257 -2.22 16.38 -13.26
CA LYS A 257 -2.14 16.01 -14.69
C LYS A 257 -1.77 14.53 -14.90
N LEU A 258 -2.53 13.63 -14.29
CA LEU A 258 -2.42 12.19 -14.48
C LEU A 258 -3.57 11.69 -15.35
N LYS A 259 -3.32 10.64 -16.13
CA LYS A 259 -4.39 9.95 -16.89
C LYS A 259 -5.22 9.11 -15.94
N ALA A 260 -6.54 9.32 -15.91
CA ALA A 260 -7.47 8.59 -15.05
C ALA A 260 -7.35 7.06 -15.20
N ASP A 261 -7.15 6.55 -16.43
CA ASP A 261 -6.99 5.11 -16.70
C ASP A 261 -5.78 4.46 -16.00
N ASN A 262 -4.83 5.24 -15.49
CA ASN A 262 -3.67 4.73 -14.76
C ASN A 262 -3.82 4.91 -13.25
N VAL A 263 -4.95 5.41 -12.77
CA VAL A 263 -5.19 5.76 -11.38
C VAL A 263 -6.28 4.86 -10.80
N ASP A 264 -6.11 4.47 -9.55
CA ASP A 264 -7.11 3.75 -8.77
C ASP A 264 -6.98 4.14 -7.29
N ILE A 265 -7.95 3.78 -6.46
CA ILE A 265 -7.82 3.83 -5.01
C ILE A 265 -6.98 2.65 -4.50
N CYS A 266 -6.26 2.87 -3.39
CA CYS A 266 -5.68 1.74 -2.66
C CYS A 266 -6.73 1.01 -1.84
N TYR A 267 -7.60 1.79 -1.20
CA TYR A 267 -8.70 1.34 -0.37
C TYR A 267 -9.75 2.46 -0.33
N PRO A 268 -11.02 2.17 0.01
CA PRO A 268 -12.03 3.20 0.19
C PRO A 268 -11.57 4.22 1.25
N PRO A 269 -11.53 5.53 0.97
CA PRO A 269 -11.02 6.53 1.90
C PRO A 269 -11.68 6.44 3.28
N ILE A 270 -10.87 6.56 4.33
CA ILE A 270 -11.32 6.30 5.71
C ILE A 270 -11.55 7.64 6.42
N PHE A 271 -12.75 7.80 6.97
CA PHE A 271 -13.15 8.93 7.82
C PHE A 271 -13.67 8.40 9.14
N GLN A 272 -13.12 8.90 10.26
CA GLN A 272 -13.52 8.48 11.60
C GLN A 272 -13.62 9.68 12.52
N SER A 273 -14.68 9.76 13.31
CA SER A 273 -14.87 10.77 14.36
C SER A 273 -15.87 10.26 15.41
N GLY A 274 -16.14 11.05 16.46
CA GLY A 274 -17.22 10.76 17.40
C GLY A 274 -16.95 9.59 18.36
N GLY A 275 -15.68 9.37 18.70
CA GLY A 275 -15.27 8.40 19.73
C GLY A 275 -15.13 6.95 19.28
N LYS A 276 -15.37 6.66 17.99
CA LYS A 276 -15.23 5.32 17.41
C LYS A 276 -14.08 5.30 16.42
N PHE A 277 -12.96 4.71 16.86
CA PHE A 277 -11.74 4.67 16.05
C PHE A 277 -11.22 3.25 15.88
N ASP A 278 -10.78 2.95 14.65
CA ASP A 278 -10.03 1.75 14.31
C ASP A 278 -8.79 2.15 13.51
N LEU A 279 -7.61 1.95 14.10
CA LEU A 279 -6.33 2.27 13.46
C LEU A 279 -5.78 1.11 12.62
N ARG A 280 -6.51 0.00 12.52
CA ARG A 280 -6.10 -1.13 11.69
C ARG A 280 -6.31 -0.79 10.21
N PRO A 281 -5.49 -1.36 9.31
CA PRO A 281 -5.68 -1.16 7.86
C PRO A 281 -7.00 -1.68 7.29
N SER A 282 -7.78 -2.44 8.07
CA SER A 282 -9.11 -2.94 7.72
C SER A 282 -10.24 -1.99 8.13
N ALA A 283 -9.93 -0.82 8.69
CA ALA A 283 -10.93 0.15 9.08
C ALA A 283 -11.73 0.64 7.87
N VAL A 284 -13.01 0.96 8.09
CA VAL A 284 -13.93 1.44 7.06
C VAL A 284 -14.71 2.64 7.58
N SER A 285 -15.06 3.55 6.67
CA SER A 285 -15.99 4.65 6.96
C SER A 285 -17.39 4.08 7.22
N ASN A 286 -18.11 4.62 8.20
CA ASN A 286 -19.44 4.17 8.58
C ASN A 286 -20.54 5.16 8.16
N ASP A 287 -21.81 4.85 8.44
CA ASP A 287 -22.95 5.74 8.16
C ASP A 287 -23.29 6.67 9.34
N GLU A 288 -22.34 6.93 10.24
CA GLU A 288 -22.50 7.96 11.26
C GLU A 288 -22.12 9.33 10.70
N ALA A 289 -22.77 10.38 11.21
CA ALA A 289 -22.44 11.75 10.85
C ALA A 289 -21.06 12.13 11.40
N LEU A 290 -20.33 12.92 10.63
CA LEU A 290 -19.10 13.56 11.08
C LEU A 290 -19.37 14.34 12.36
N TYR A 291 -18.52 14.13 13.36
CA TYR A 291 -18.63 14.74 14.68
C TYR A 291 -17.47 15.70 14.90
N TYR A 292 -17.81 16.97 15.12
CA TYR A 292 -16.87 18.09 15.19
C TYR A 292 -17.27 19.10 16.28
N ASP A 293 -17.97 18.66 17.33
CA ASP A 293 -18.18 19.48 18.53
C ASP A 293 -16.84 19.75 19.24
N SER A 294 -16.84 20.60 20.27
CA SER A 294 -15.65 20.88 21.07
C SER A 294 -14.95 19.61 21.59
N ALA A 295 -13.61 19.63 21.60
CA ALA A 295 -12.72 18.51 21.90
C ALA A 295 -12.92 17.28 20.98
N SER A 296 -13.26 17.47 19.71
CA SER A 296 -13.41 16.39 18.73
C SER A 296 -12.11 16.07 18.01
N VAL A 297 -12.01 14.82 17.58
CA VAL A 297 -10.91 14.31 16.76
C VAL A 297 -11.47 13.68 15.49
N ILE A 298 -10.90 14.05 14.34
CA ILE A 298 -11.25 13.50 13.03
C ILE A 298 -10.01 12.85 12.43
N ILE A 299 -10.08 11.55 12.10
CA ILE A 299 -9.02 10.85 11.37
C ILE A 299 -9.45 10.66 9.92
N CYS A 300 -8.59 11.08 9.00
CA CYS A 300 -8.75 10.88 7.57
C CYS A 300 -7.56 10.12 7.01
N ALA A 301 -7.81 9.03 6.27
CA ALA A 301 -6.78 8.29 5.55
C ALA A 301 -7.15 8.13 4.07
N VAL A 302 -6.20 8.46 3.21
CA VAL A 302 -6.36 8.45 1.76
C VAL A 302 -5.18 7.70 1.14
N GLY A 303 -5.47 6.82 0.18
CA GLY A 303 -4.44 6.14 -0.60
C GLY A 303 -4.81 6.07 -2.06
N ALA A 304 -3.96 6.58 -2.93
CA ALA A 304 -4.08 6.49 -4.38
C ALA A 304 -3.01 5.55 -4.93
N ARG A 305 -3.37 4.87 -6.02
CA ARG A 305 -2.55 3.93 -6.77
C ARG A 305 -2.32 4.51 -8.16
N TYR A 306 -1.08 4.50 -8.64
CA TYR A 306 -0.75 4.90 -10.01
C TYR A 306 0.04 3.81 -10.71
N LYS A 307 -0.44 3.34 -11.87
CA LYS A 307 0.13 2.18 -12.60
C LYS A 307 0.43 1.01 -11.66
N SER A 308 -0.54 0.70 -10.81
CA SER A 308 -0.48 -0.37 -9.81
C SER A 308 0.41 -0.14 -8.58
N TYR A 309 1.13 0.97 -8.47
CA TYR A 309 1.95 1.30 -7.29
C TYR A 309 1.19 2.20 -6.31
N CYS A 310 1.18 1.79 -5.05
CA CYS A 310 0.41 2.40 -3.98
C CYS A 310 1.14 3.54 -3.29
N SER A 311 0.36 4.44 -2.70
CA SER A 311 0.81 5.43 -1.73
C SER A 311 -0.29 5.67 -0.70
N ASN A 312 0.07 6.29 0.42
CA ASN A 312 -0.79 6.48 1.57
C ASN A 312 -0.45 7.76 2.32
N ILE A 313 -1.49 8.44 2.81
CA ILE A 313 -1.40 9.53 3.78
C ILE A 313 -2.52 9.36 4.82
N ALA A 314 -2.24 9.64 6.08
CA ALA A 314 -3.26 9.78 7.11
C ALA A 314 -2.98 11.02 7.96
N ARG A 315 -4.05 11.75 8.27
CA ARG A 315 -4.01 12.96 9.09
C ARG A 315 -5.07 12.88 10.18
N THR A 316 -4.74 13.50 11.30
CA THR A 316 -5.69 13.73 12.38
C THR A 316 -5.90 15.23 12.50
N PHE A 317 -7.16 15.63 12.51
CA PHE A 317 -7.61 17.00 12.71
C PHE A 317 -8.24 17.12 14.11
N LEU A 318 -7.95 18.23 14.76
CA LEU A 318 -8.31 18.52 16.14
C LEU A 318 -9.28 19.70 16.16
N ILE A 319 -10.44 19.54 16.78
CA ILE A 319 -11.46 20.60 16.85
C ILE A 319 -11.64 21.03 18.31
N ASP A 320 -11.32 22.29 18.63
CA ASP A 320 -11.18 22.84 19.98
C ASP A 320 -10.46 21.84 20.91
N ALA A 321 -9.26 21.41 20.50
CA ALA A 321 -8.57 20.35 21.22
C ALA A 321 -8.27 20.72 22.67
N ASP A 322 -8.50 19.77 23.56
CA ASP A 322 -8.08 19.92 24.95
C ASP A 322 -6.55 19.75 25.10
N PRO A 323 -5.98 20.05 26.29
CA PRO A 323 -4.54 19.94 26.50
C PRO A 323 -3.99 18.52 26.29
N ILE A 324 -4.76 17.47 26.59
CA ILE A 324 -4.28 16.08 26.43
C ILE A 324 -4.28 15.66 24.95
N GLN A 325 -5.27 16.09 24.16
CA GLN A 325 -5.33 15.87 22.72
C GLN A 325 -4.17 16.56 22.00
N SER A 326 -3.93 17.83 22.32
CA SER A 326 -2.81 18.61 21.76
C SER A 326 -1.46 17.97 22.12
N LYS A 327 -1.26 17.63 23.40
CA LYS A 327 -0.04 16.96 23.87
C LYS A 327 0.17 15.61 23.19
N ALA A 328 -0.88 14.79 23.08
CA ALA A 328 -0.81 13.49 22.42
C ALA A 328 -0.45 13.61 20.94
N TYR A 329 -0.99 14.60 20.24
CA TYR A 329 -0.66 14.87 18.84
C TYR A 329 0.79 15.28 18.66
N GLU A 330 1.29 16.22 19.47
CA GLU A 330 2.70 16.65 19.42
C GLU A 330 3.68 15.50 19.67
N VAL A 331 3.39 14.65 20.65
CA VAL A 331 4.21 13.46 20.93
C VAL A 331 4.15 12.46 19.78
N LEU A 332 2.96 12.24 19.20
CA LEU A 332 2.81 11.35 18.05
C LEU A 332 3.59 11.86 16.83
N LEU A 333 3.53 13.17 16.57
CA LEU A 333 4.27 13.83 15.49
C LEU A 333 5.78 13.62 15.67
N LYS A 334 6.31 13.94 16.86
CA LYS A 334 7.73 13.71 17.19
C LYS A 334 8.14 12.24 17.05
N ALA A 335 7.29 11.32 17.50
CA ALA A 335 7.57 9.88 17.42
C ALA A 335 7.61 9.40 15.96
N GLN A 336 6.67 9.87 15.12
CA GLN A 336 6.64 9.54 13.70
C GLN A 336 7.86 10.15 12.96
N GLU A 337 8.26 11.38 13.29
CA GLU A 337 9.48 12.00 12.76
C GLU A 337 10.75 11.22 13.16
N ALA A 338 10.80 10.70 14.39
CA ALA A 338 11.92 9.86 14.84
C ALA A 338 12.02 8.54 14.05
N VAL A 339 10.88 7.93 13.70
CA VAL A 339 10.84 6.75 12.81
C VAL A 339 11.39 7.12 11.43
N ILE A 340 10.87 8.19 10.82
CA ILE A 340 11.31 8.66 9.48
C ILE A 340 12.81 8.96 9.48
N GLY A 341 13.32 9.64 10.52
CA GLY A 341 14.73 9.98 10.66
C GLY A 341 15.64 8.76 10.90
N SER A 342 15.10 7.68 11.46
CA SER A 342 15.82 6.42 11.69
C SER A 342 15.81 5.49 10.47
N LEU A 343 14.82 5.59 9.58
CA LEU A 343 14.77 4.83 8.34
C LEU A 343 15.80 5.36 7.33
N LYS A 344 17.03 4.83 7.40
CA LYS A 344 18.17 5.13 6.53
C LYS A 344 18.88 3.85 6.12
N PRO A 345 19.56 3.80 4.96
CA PRO A 345 20.31 2.62 4.54
C PRO A 345 21.26 2.13 5.64
N GLY A 346 21.25 0.82 5.91
CA GLY A 346 22.08 0.18 6.93
C GLY A 346 21.42 0.04 8.31
N ASN A 347 20.38 0.81 8.62
CA ASN A 347 19.65 0.68 9.88
C ASN A 347 18.69 -0.51 9.86
N LYS A 348 18.40 -1.06 11.04
CA LYS A 348 17.36 -2.08 11.24
C LYS A 348 15.97 -1.45 11.32
N LEU A 349 14.95 -2.13 10.80
CA LEU A 349 13.54 -1.69 10.97
C LEU A 349 13.11 -1.64 12.45
N SER A 350 13.61 -2.56 13.28
CA SER A 350 13.39 -2.60 14.71
C SER A 350 13.89 -1.33 15.41
N ALA A 351 15.08 -0.85 15.02
CA ALA A 351 15.64 0.40 15.54
C ALA A 351 14.78 1.62 15.18
N ALA A 352 14.14 1.63 14.00
CA ALA A 352 13.22 2.70 13.63
C ALA A 352 11.96 2.71 14.51
N TYR A 353 11.37 1.55 14.79
CA TYR A 353 10.22 1.47 15.71
C TYR A 353 10.60 1.87 17.15
N LEU A 354 11.76 1.40 17.63
CA LEU A 354 12.24 1.74 18.98
C LEU A 354 12.56 3.24 19.15
N ALA A 355 12.89 3.95 18.07
CA ALA A 355 13.04 5.39 18.10
C ALA A 355 11.71 6.10 18.45
N ALA A 356 10.59 5.66 17.88
CA ALA A 356 9.26 6.14 18.29
C ALA A 356 8.96 5.81 19.75
N VAL A 357 9.17 4.56 20.16
CA VAL A 357 8.93 4.13 21.55
C VAL A 357 9.70 4.99 22.54
N SER A 358 10.98 5.28 22.25
CA SER A 358 11.84 6.12 23.10
C SER A 358 11.32 7.55 23.24
N VAL A 359 10.74 8.12 22.16
CA VAL A 359 10.09 9.45 22.22
C VAL A 359 8.87 9.41 23.14
N VAL A 360 8.01 8.39 23.00
CA VAL A 360 6.80 8.28 23.80
C VAL A 360 7.12 8.03 25.28
N GLU A 361 8.05 7.12 25.58
CA GLU A 361 8.50 6.84 26.96
C GLU A 361 9.05 8.09 27.65
N LYS A 362 9.73 8.97 26.90
CA LYS A 362 10.29 10.21 27.43
C LYS A 362 9.25 11.32 27.60
N ASP A 363 8.44 11.57 26.57
CA ASP A 363 7.60 12.78 26.50
C ASP A 363 6.15 12.55 26.97
N ALA A 364 5.67 11.29 27.03
CA ALA A 364 4.35 10.88 27.51
C ALA A 364 4.33 9.38 27.93
N PRO A 365 5.01 8.98 29.01
CA PRO A 365 5.17 7.57 29.42
C PRO A 365 3.83 6.84 29.63
N ASP A 366 2.80 7.55 30.09
CA ASP A 366 1.48 6.97 30.34
C ASP A 366 0.74 6.57 29.04
N MET A 367 1.20 7.05 27.87
CA MET A 367 0.60 6.75 26.56
C MET A 367 1.28 5.58 25.83
N VAL A 368 2.35 5.00 26.38
CA VAL A 368 3.12 3.90 25.72
C VAL A 368 2.23 2.68 25.44
N SER A 369 1.31 2.35 26.34
CA SER A 369 0.39 1.22 26.18
C SER A 369 -0.59 1.43 25.01
N CYS A 370 -0.94 2.68 24.72
CA CYS A 370 -1.83 3.11 23.63
C CYS A 370 -1.13 3.19 22.27
N LEU A 371 0.20 3.17 22.21
CA LEU A 371 0.95 3.25 20.95
C LEU A 371 0.73 2.00 20.08
N THR A 372 0.51 2.19 18.78
CA THR A 372 0.41 1.09 17.82
C THR A 372 1.66 0.20 17.87
N LYS A 373 1.49 -1.11 17.75
CA LYS A 373 2.58 -2.12 17.84
C LYS A 373 3.51 -2.16 16.61
N SER A 374 3.27 -1.28 15.66
CA SER A 374 4.03 -1.11 14.42
C SER A 374 3.95 0.37 14.01
N ALA A 375 5.01 0.84 13.37
CA ALA A 375 5.08 2.15 12.73
C ALA A 375 4.86 2.06 11.20
N GLY A 376 4.19 1.00 10.74
CA GLY A 376 3.81 0.80 9.34
C GLY A 376 4.55 -0.35 8.64
N THR A 377 4.56 -0.32 7.31
CA THR A 377 5.13 -1.38 6.47
C THR A 377 5.80 -0.81 5.22
N GLY A 378 6.55 -1.64 4.51
CA GLY A 378 6.86 -1.37 3.10
C GLY A 378 5.59 -1.20 2.26
N ILE A 379 5.69 -0.44 1.18
CA ILE A 379 4.60 -0.16 0.25
C ILE A 379 5.14 -0.17 -1.20
N GLY A 380 4.34 -0.69 -2.13
CA GLY A 380 4.71 -0.84 -3.52
C GLY A 380 3.50 -1.24 -4.36
N ILE A 381 3.62 -2.30 -5.14
CA ILE A 381 2.44 -2.90 -5.79
C ILE A 381 1.47 -3.42 -4.73
N GLU A 382 2.02 -4.03 -3.68
CA GLU A 382 1.29 -4.37 -2.47
C GLU A 382 1.13 -3.11 -1.61
N PHE A 383 -0.08 -2.85 -1.12
CA PHE A 383 -0.30 -1.76 -0.15
C PHE A 383 0.46 -2.01 1.16
N ARG A 384 0.65 -3.29 1.53
CA ARG A 384 1.41 -3.71 2.72
C ARG A 384 2.39 -4.82 2.37
N GLU A 385 3.66 -4.46 2.28
CA GLU A 385 4.75 -5.44 2.15
C GLU A 385 5.10 -5.99 3.54
N SER A 386 4.46 -7.11 3.92
CA SER A 386 4.52 -7.68 5.27
C SER A 386 5.93 -8.03 5.76
N GLY A 387 6.85 -8.40 4.86
CA GLY A 387 8.26 -8.63 5.18
C GLY A 387 9.01 -7.38 5.65
N LEU A 388 8.47 -6.19 5.37
CA LEU A 388 9.03 -4.89 5.72
C LEU A 388 8.23 -4.17 6.81
N ASN A 389 7.61 -4.91 7.73
CA ASN A 389 6.87 -4.33 8.86
C ASN A 389 7.83 -3.63 9.84
N ILE A 390 7.56 -2.37 10.16
CA ILE A 390 8.36 -1.55 11.07
C ILE A 390 7.89 -1.82 12.50
N ASN A 391 8.48 -2.82 13.15
CA ASN A 391 8.16 -3.20 14.54
C ASN A 391 9.40 -3.67 15.29
N ALA A 392 9.30 -3.80 16.62
CA ALA A 392 10.41 -4.15 17.50
C ALA A 392 11.12 -5.49 17.18
N LYS A 393 10.50 -6.38 16.40
CA LYS A 393 11.02 -7.73 16.09
C LYS A 393 11.65 -7.83 14.71
N ASN A 394 11.51 -6.81 13.85
CA ASN A 394 11.98 -6.89 12.47
C ASN A 394 13.39 -6.32 12.31
N ASP A 395 14.38 -7.20 12.22
CA ASP A 395 15.78 -6.83 12.07
C ASP A 395 16.24 -6.69 10.61
N GLN A 396 15.31 -6.67 9.64
CA GLN A 396 15.67 -6.41 8.25
C GLN A 396 16.38 -5.06 8.12
N ILE A 397 17.41 -5.06 7.28
CA ILE A 397 18.24 -3.88 7.01
C ILE A 397 17.56 -3.05 5.92
N VAL A 398 17.34 -1.78 6.25
CA VAL A 398 16.85 -0.77 5.32
C VAL A 398 17.89 -0.58 4.20
N LYS A 399 17.42 -0.55 2.95
CA LYS A 399 18.25 -0.34 1.77
C LYS A 399 17.74 0.85 0.96
N GLU A 400 18.63 1.45 0.19
CA GLU A 400 18.26 2.40 -0.86
C GLU A 400 17.22 1.77 -1.81
N GLY A 401 16.28 2.60 -2.25
CA GLY A 401 15.18 2.21 -3.12
C GLY A 401 13.99 1.58 -2.40
N MET A 402 14.09 1.27 -1.09
CA MET A 402 12.92 0.85 -0.32
C MET A 402 11.95 2.02 -0.14
N VAL A 403 10.66 1.69 -0.04
CA VAL A 403 9.58 2.66 0.16
C VAL A 403 8.69 2.16 1.30
N PHE A 404 8.34 3.05 2.22
CA PHE A 404 7.54 2.72 3.39
C PHE A 404 6.32 3.62 3.50
N ASN A 405 5.21 3.03 3.93
CA ASN A 405 4.10 3.75 4.54
C ASN A 405 4.39 3.80 6.05
N VAL A 406 4.95 4.92 6.53
CA VAL A 406 5.23 5.12 7.96
C VAL A 406 3.95 5.58 8.62
N SER A 407 3.28 4.68 9.33
CA SER A 407 1.97 4.88 9.96
C SER A 407 2.06 4.56 11.45
N LEU A 408 1.84 5.57 12.29
CA LEU A 408 1.95 5.48 13.74
C LEU A 408 0.73 6.15 14.38
N GLY A 409 0.22 5.58 15.47
CA GLY A 409 -0.94 6.15 16.15
C GLY A 409 -1.00 5.83 17.64
N PHE A 410 -1.86 6.57 18.33
CA PHE A 410 -2.30 6.26 19.69
C PHE A 410 -3.76 5.80 19.64
N GLN A 411 -4.06 4.65 20.24
CA GLN A 411 -5.40 4.10 20.26
C GLN A 411 -6.01 4.16 21.67
N ASN A 412 -7.31 4.47 21.72
CA ASN A 412 -8.14 4.49 22.94
C ASN A 412 -7.57 5.38 24.06
N LEU A 413 -7.11 6.59 23.73
CA LEU A 413 -6.78 7.60 24.72
C LEU A 413 -8.05 8.13 25.38
N HIS A 414 -7.96 8.56 26.64
CA HIS A 414 -9.09 9.01 27.44
C HIS A 414 -8.97 10.49 27.82
N CYS A 415 -10.07 11.24 27.72
CA CYS A 415 -10.20 12.59 28.28
C CYS A 415 -11.02 12.53 29.58
N GLU A 416 -10.40 12.83 30.72
CA GLU A 416 -11.03 12.70 32.05
C GLU A 416 -12.24 13.64 32.25
N ASN A 417 -12.27 14.79 31.56
CA ASN A 417 -13.26 15.85 31.77
C ASN A 417 -14.44 15.86 30.76
N SER A 418 -14.54 14.89 29.85
CA SER A 418 -15.61 14.89 28.84
C SER A 418 -16.88 14.18 29.35
N LYS A 419 -18.04 14.83 29.28
CA LYS A 419 -19.37 14.17 29.44
C LYS A 419 -19.92 13.60 28.12
N SER A 420 -19.20 13.75 27.00
CA SER A 420 -19.70 13.57 25.63
C SER A 420 -19.17 12.30 24.93
N LYS A 421 -19.48 12.16 23.64
CA LYS A 421 -18.94 11.13 22.74
C LYS A 421 -17.41 11.20 22.58
N ASN A 422 -16.77 12.29 23.02
CA ASN A 422 -15.31 12.51 22.93
C ASN A 422 -14.51 11.99 24.12
N LYS A 423 -15.11 11.18 25.01
CA LYS A 423 -14.39 10.58 26.15
C LYS A 423 -13.20 9.72 25.74
N VAL A 424 -13.30 9.07 24.58
CA VAL A 424 -12.25 8.22 24.02
C VAL A 424 -11.88 8.78 22.67
N PHE A 425 -10.59 8.94 22.41
CA PHE A 425 -10.08 9.37 21.11
C PHE A 425 -8.89 8.53 20.66
N SER A 426 -8.53 8.67 19.41
CA SER A 426 -7.33 8.06 18.84
C SER A 426 -6.70 9.04 17.86
N LEU A 427 -5.40 8.90 17.63
CA LEU A 427 -4.64 9.74 16.71
C LEU A 427 -3.90 8.85 15.73
N LEU A 428 -3.81 9.27 14.48
CA LEU A 428 -3.09 8.57 13.41
C LEU A 428 -2.38 9.55 12.49
N LEU A 429 -1.10 9.30 12.27
CA LEU A 429 -0.30 9.96 11.24
C LEU A 429 0.29 8.89 10.32
N ALA A 430 0.14 9.09 9.01
CA ALA A 430 0.79 8.26 8.02
C ALA A 430 1.36 9.07 6.87
N ASP A 431 2.55 8.69 6.41
CA ASP A 431 3.20 9.25 5.23
C ASP A 431 3.87 8.15 4.41
N THR A 432 3.82 8.31 3.08
CA THR A 432 4.68 7.53 2.17
C THR A 432 6.05 8.19 2.09
N ILE A 433 7.10 7.40 2.32
CA ILE A 433 8.50 7.85 2.28
C ILE A 433 9.33 6.98 1.33
N ILE A 434 10.37 7.57 0.76
CA ILE A 434 11.33 6.91 -0.14
C ILE A 434 12.73 6.99 0.47
N ILE A 435 13.39 5.85 0.58
CA ILE A 435 14.77 5.74 1.06
C ILE A 435 15.70 5.96 -0.13
N ASN A 436 16.40 7.09 -0.16
CA ASN A 436 17.50 7.32 -1.08
C ASN A 436 18.83 7.03 -0.37
N LYS A 437 19.94 7.09 -1.12
CA LYS A 437 21.29 6.89 -0.59
C LYS A 437 21.61 7.75 0.64
N ASP A 438 21.35 9.06 0.55
CA ASP A 438 21.80 10.04 1.56
C ASP A 438 20.64 10.66 2.36
N LYS A 439 19.40 10.44 1.94
CA LYS A 439 18.21 11.07 2.55
C LYS A 439 16.94 10.25 2.43
N THR A 440 16.00 10.56 3.32
CA THR A 440 14.65 10.01 3.31
C THR A 440 13.69 11.09 2.82
N ASP A 441 13.05 10.85 1.68
CA ASP A 441 12.10 11.79 1.09
C ASP A 441 10.67 11.46 1.53
N VAL A 442 10.01 12.39 2.22
CA VAL A 442 8.58 12.30 2.53
C VAL A 442 7.78 12.77 1.31
N VAL A 443 7.35 11.85 0.45
CA VAL A 443 6.74 12.19 -0.85
C VAL A 443 5.26 12.59 -0.75
N THR A 444 4.70 12.55 0.45
CA THR A 444 3.33 12.98 0.78
C THR A 444 3.28 14.28 1.58
N SER A 445 4.42 14.98 1.72
CA SER A 445 4.58 16.19 2.54
C SER A 445 3.73 17.40 2.11
N ILE A 446 3.09 17.34 0.94
CA ILE A 446 2.14 18.37 0.49
C ILE A 446 0.92 18.46 1.41
N GLY A 447 0.48 17.36 2.02
CA GLY A 447 -0.53 17.38 3.08
C GLY A 447 0.14 17.70 4.40
N SER A 448 -0.13 18.87 5.00
CA SER A 448 0.52 19.25 6.25
C SER A 448 0.12 18.33 7.42
N LYS A 449 1.02 18.23 8.39
CA LYS A 449 0.83 17.59 9.70
C LYS A 449 1.37 18.47 10.83
N ALA A 450 1.64 19.74 10.54
CA ALA A 450 2.01 20.69 11.58
C ALA A 450 0.76 20.99 12.42
N LEU A 451 0.92 21.11 13.74
CA LEU A 451 -0.20 21.30 14.66
C LEU A 451 -1.09 22.49 14.26
N LYS A 452 -0.48 23.62 13.91
CA LYS A 452 -1.17 24.84 13.45
C LYS A 452 -2.01 24.67 12.18
N ASP A 453 -1.73 23.64 11.37
CA ASP A 453 -2.43 23.41 10.10
C ASP A 453 -3.51 22.33 10.24
N VAL A 454 -3.66 21.72 11.43
CA VAL A 454 -4.64 20.64 11.68
C VAL A 454 -5.50 20.87 12.92
N ALA A 455 -5.20 21.90 13.71
CA ALA A 455 -5.97 22.29 14.87
C ALA A 455 -6.87 23.48 14.52
N TYR A 456 -8.18 23.30 14.71
CA TYR A 456 -9.22 24.28 14.44
C TYR A 456 -9.87 24.71 15.75
N SER A 457 -10.20 25.99 15.88
CA SER A 457 -10.88 26.55 17.05
C SER A 457 -12.09 27.37 16.61
N PHE A 458 -13.25 27.20 17.26
CA PHE A 458 -14.45 28.00 16.95
C PHE A 458 -14.46 29.37 17.66
N ASN A 459 -13.63 29.56 18.67
CA ASN A 459 -13.64 30.74 19.55
C ASN A 459 -12.58 31.81 19.20
N GLU A 460 -12.13 31.91 17.95
CA GLU A 460 -11.32 33.07 17.53
C GLU A 460 -12.24 34.28 17.29
N ASP A 461 -12.60 34.96 18.39
CA ASP A 461 -12.92 36.38 18.35
C ASP A 461 -11.69 37.14 17.80
N GLU A 462 -11.88 37.86 16.70
CA GLU A 462 -11.17 39.07 16.27
C GLU A 462 -9.80 39.38 16.91
N GLU A 463 -8.72 38.72 16.48
CA GLU A 463 -7.41 39.38 16.43
C GLU A 463 -6.98 39.52 14.97
N GLU A 464 -7.53 40.55 14.31
CA GLU A 464 -6.84 41.17 13.18
C GLU A 464 -5.40 41.47 13.61
N GLU A 465 -4.42 40.85 12.96
CA GLU A 465 -3.04 41.32 12.99
C GLU A 465 -3.04 42.79 12.52
N LYS A 466 -3.10 43.72 13.46
CA LYS A 466 -2.89 45.14 13.17
C LYS A 466 -1.51 45.27 12.53
N PRO A 467 -1.41 45.84 11.32
CA PRO A 467 -0.13 46.02 10.68
C PRO A 467 0.72 46.93 11.56
N THR A 468 1.86 46.43 12.01
CA THR A 468 2.86 47.22 12.74
C THR A 468 3.17 48.48 11.95
N SER A 469 2.77 49.63 12.48
CA SER A 469 3.09 50.92 11.88
C SER A 469 4.60 51.09 11.82
N LYS A 470 5.10 51.43 10.63
CA LYS A 470 6.49 51.81 10.42
C LYS A 470 6.84 52.98 11.34
N ALA A 471 7.85 52.80 12.17
CA ALA A 471 8.48 53.87 12.91
C ALA A 471 8.96 54.97 11.95
N VAL A 472 8.48 56.19 12.17
CA VAL A 472 9.00 57.40 11.53
C VAL A 472 10.37 57.69 12.13
N PRO A 473 11.45 57.91 11.35
CA PRO A 473 12.70 58.41 11.90
C PRO A 473 12.55 59.90 12.19
N SER A 474 12.69 60.28 13.45
CA SER A 474 12.82 61.67 13.88
C SER A 474 14.23 62.19 13.60
N GLY A 475 14.31 63.36 12.95
CA GLY A 475 15.32 64.37 13.25
C GLY A 475 16.65 64.29 12.49
N ALA A 476 16.77 65.13 11.46
CA ALA A 476 18.03 65.75 11.10
C ALA A 476 17.82 67.28 11.09
N GLU A 477 18.49 67.98 12.01
CA GLU A 477 18.62 69.44 11.99
C GLU A 477 19.54 69.90 10.85
N PRO A 478 19.36 71.13 10.35
CA PRO A 478 20.13 71.67 9.22
C PRO A 478 21.42 72.35 9.70
N LEU A 479 22.53 72.10 9.02
CA LEU A 479 23.74 72.92 9.11
C LEU A 479 24.27 73.22 7.70
N MET A 480 24.12 74.51 7.36
CA MET A 480 24.79 75.36 6.35
C MET A 480 24.90 74.89 4.90
#